data_AF-A0A0F5PP89-F1
#
_entry.id   AF-A0A0F5PP89-F1
#
_cell.length_a   1.000
_cell.length_b   1.000
_cell.length_c   1.000
_cell.angle_alpha   90.00
_cell.angle_beta   90.00
_cell.angle_gamma   90.00
#
_symmetry.space_group_name_H-M   'P 1'
#
loop_
_entity.id
_entity.type
_entity.pdbx_description
1 polymer ?
#
loop_
_entity_poly.entity_id
_entity_poly.type
_entity_poly.pdbx_seq_one_letter_code
_entity_poly.pdbx_strand_id
1 'polypeptide(L)'
;MRPFADIAKIYFKGAKIAIDKFHFTRYVYWAVENVRKRVQQDLSDGKRRYFKRSRRLILGKYDTFDWQQKEKLEVMFWYNEDLKMAHRLKENFNNVLKCKSSEEAKKELKKWIQMAKESEIPEFMRCIKIFTNWFEEIVNAFDVPYTNALTEGCNNKIKVLKRNAYGYQNFYRFR
;
A
#
# COMPACT_ATOMS: atom_id res chain seq x y z
N MET A 1 11.00 7.82 7.44
CA MET A 1 10.18 9.02 7.20
C MET A 1 10.46 10.12 8.20
N ARG A 2 10.43 9.88 9.52
CA ARG A 2 10.66 10.93 10.53
C ARG A 2 11.93 11.78 10.34
N PRO A 3 13.14 11.21 10.14
CA PRO A 3 14.35 12.03 10.04
C PRO A 3 14.33 13.06 8.90
N PHE A 4 13.79 12.67 7.74
CA PHE A 4 13.67 13.57 6.58
C PHE A 4 12.57 14.62 6.76
N ALA A 5 11.44 14.24 7.39
CA ALA A 5 10.36 15.18 7.67
C ALA A 5 10.78 16.22 8.73
N ASP A 6 11.53 15.81 9.74
CA ASP A 6 12.00 16.70 10.81
C ASP A 6 13.00 17.72 10.26
N ILE A 7 13.95 17.28 9.41
CA ILE A 7 14.86 18.17 8.67
C ILE A 7 14.08 19.12 7.77
N ALA A 8 13.10 18.61 7.01
CA ALA A 8 12.28 19.46 6.13
C ALA A 8 11.54 20.57 6.91
N LYS A 9 11.00 20.24 8.10
CA LYS A 9 10.35 21.21 8.99
C LYS A 9 11.31 22.28 9.51
N ILE A 10 12.58 21.90 9.77
CA ILE A 10 13.61 22.82 10.27
C ILE A 10 14.07 23.80 9.17
N TYR A 11 14.38 23.29 7.98
CA TYR A 11 15.03 24.08 6.93
C TYR A 11 14.05 24.74 5.95
N PHE A 12 12.87 24.15 5.73
CA PHE A 12 11.85 24.68 4.81
C PHE A 12 10.62 25.14 5.59
N LYS A 13 10.80 26.18 6.39
CA LYS A 13 9.74 26.78 7.21
C LYS A 13 8.57 27.21 6.33
N GLY A 14 7.36 26.73 6.65
CA GLY A 14 6.13 27.05 5.90
C GLY A 14 5.84 26.14 4.71
N ALA A 15 6.72 25.20 4.35
CA ALA A 15 6.44 24.23 3.29
C ALA A 15 5.38 23.21 3.72
N LYS A 16 4.40 22.96 2.84
CA LYS A 16 3.47 21.84 3.01
C LYS A 16 4.20 20.53 2.72
N ILE A 17 4.24 19.65 3.72
CA ILE A 17 4.81 18.31 3.56
C ILE A 17 3.70 17.38 3.06
N ALA A 18 3.98 16.66 1.99
CA ALA A 18 3.10 15.65 1.42
C ALA A 18 3.79 14.28 1.36
N ILE A 19 3.06 13.22 1.70
CA ILE A 19 3.52 11.84 1.51
C ILE A 19 2.99 11.31 0.19
N ASP A 20 3.88 10.81 -0.64
CA ASP A 20 3.52 10.24 -1.93
C ASP A 20 2.49 9.09 -1.82
N LYS A 21 1.52 9.09 -2.75
CA LYS A 21 0.38 8.15 -2.77
C LYS A 21 0.80 6.69 -2.86
N PHE A 22 1.91 6.38 -3.52
CA PHE A 22 2.44 5.02 -3.60
C PHE A 22 2.81 4.48 -2.22
N HIS A 23 3.42 5.30 -1.36
CA HIS A 23 3.91 4.83 -0.06
C HIS A 23 2.78 4.40 0.86
N PHE A 24 1.73 5.21 1.01
CA PHE A 24 0.61 4.85 1.87
C PHE A 24 -0.27 3.76 1.25
N THR A 25 -0.45 3.75 -0.08
CA THR A 25 -1.15 2.65 -0.77
C THR A 25 -0.46 1.32 -0.55
N ARG A 26 0.88 1.29 -0.61
CA ARG A 26 1.67 0.08 -0.40
C ARG A 26 1.44 -0.54 0.97
N TYR A 27 1.22 0.25 2.02
CA TYR A 27 0.90 -0.29 3.35
C TYR A 27 -0.41 -1.08 3.36
N VAL A 28 -1.46 -0.59 2.67
CA VAL A 28 -2.74 -1.30 2.53
C VAL A 28 -2.54 -2.64 1.82
N TYR A 29 -1.83 -2.65 0.70
CA TYR A 29 -1.55 -3.89 -0.04
C TYR A 29 -0.69 -4.88 0.76
N TRP A 30 0.23 -4.38 1.57
CA TRP A 30 1.01 -5.20 2.49
C TRP A 30 0.17 -5.81 3.61
N ALA A 31 -0.81 -5.09 4.14
CA ALA A 31 -1.73 -5.64 5.12
C ALA A 31 -2.51 -6.83 4.53
N VAL A 32 -3.10 -6.67 3.34
CA VAL A 32 -3.80 -7.78 2.64
C VAL A 32 -2.87 -8.97 2.37
N GLU A 33 -1.66 -8.69 1.91
CA GLU A 33 -0.66 -9.74 1.67
C GLU A 33 -0.27 -10.49 2.95
N ASN A 34 -0.21 -9.80 4.08
CA ASN A 34 0.10 -10.42 5.36
C ASN A 34 -1.08 -11.24 5.89
N VAL A 35 -2.32 -10.78 5.72
CA VAL A 35 -3.54 -11.58 6.01
C VAL A 35 -3.51 -12.86 5.18
N ARG A 36 -3.24 -12.76 3.87
CA ARG A 36 -3.09 -13.94 2.99
C ARG A 36 -2.04 -14.92 3.51
N LYS A 37 -0.90 -14.44 4.00
CA LYS A 37 0.16 -15.28 4.55
C LYS A 37 -0.24 -15.95 5.86
N ARG A 38 -0.94 -15.24 6.75
CA ARG A 38 -1.48 -15.81 8.00
C ARG A 38 -2.47 -16.93 7.69
N VAL A 39 -3.49 -16.65 6.88
CA VAL A 39 -4.53 -17.63 6.48
C VAL A 39 -3.91 -18.88 5.86
N GLN A 40 -2.81 -18.75 5.13
CA GLN A 40 -2.12 -19.89 4.52
C GLN A 40 -1.42 -20.85 5.48
N GLN A 41 -1.12 -20.41 6.70
CA GLN A 41 -0.46 -21.26 7.69
C GLN A 41 -1.38 -22.42 8.09
N ASP A 42 -2.69 -22.14 8.18
CA ASP A 42 -3.72 -23.08 8.61
C ASP A 42 -4.27 -23.97 7.48
N LEU A 43 -3.79 -23.78 6.24
CA LEU A 43 -4.26 -24.53 5.07
C LEU A 43 -3.37 -25.73 4.75
N SER A 44 -3.99 -26.80 4.23
CA SER A 44 -3.28 -27.94 3.63
C SER A 44 -2.40 -27.50 2.45
N ASP A 45 -1.36 -28.26 2.13
CA ASP A 45 -0.36 -27.87 1.13
C ASP A 45 -0.95 -27.55 -0.26
N GLY A 46 -1.98 -28.30 -0.68
CA GLY A 46 -2.71 -28.03 -1.92
C GLY A 46 -3.34 -26.63 -1.91
N LYS A 47 -4.11 -26.32 -0.85
CA LYS A 47 -4.79 -25.03 -0.68
C LYS A 47 -3.80 -23.88 -0.47
N ARG A 48 -2.74 -24.11 0.31
CA ARG A 48 -1.63 -23.16 0.50
C ARG A 48 -1.02 -22.74 -0.84
N ARG A 49 -0.72 -23.70 -1.73
CA ARG A 49 -0.21 -23.42 -3.08
C ARG A 49 -1.23 -22.66 -3.94
N TYR A 50 -2.51 -23.03 -3.87
CA TYR A 50 -3.59 -22.33 -4.57
C TYR A 50 -3.64 -20.84 -4.18
N PHE A 51 -3.74 -20.53 -2.88
CA PHE A 51 -3.76 -19.13 -2.39
C PHE A 51 -2.48 -18.36 -2.76
N LYS A 52 -1.32 -19.03 -2.84
CA LYS A 52 -0.05 -18.39 -3.20
C LYS A 52 -0.03 -18.00 -4.66
N ARG A 53 -0.53 -18.88 -5.54
CA ARG A 53 -0.65 -18.64 -6.98
C ARG A 53 -1.73 -17.60 -7.30
N SER A 54 -2.79 -17.54 -6.48
CA SER A 54 -3.89 -16.58 -6.61
C SER A 54 -3.59 -15.19 -6.02
N ARG A 55 -2.35 -14.90 -5.60
CA ARG A 55 -1.96 -13.59 -5.03
C ARG A 55 -2.38 -12.39 -5.89
N ARG A 56 -2.25 -12.51 -7.22
CA ARG A 56 -2.66 -11.43 -8.14
C ARG A 56 -4.16 -11.17 -8.12
N LEU A 57 -4.98 -12.21 -7.92
CA LEU A 57 -6.44 -12.06 -7.77
C LEU A 57 -6.78 -11.39 -6.44
N ILE A 58 -6.12 -11.78 -5.36
CA ILE A 58 -6.34 -11.20 -4.02
C ILE A 58 -5.95 -9.71 -3.98
N LEU A 59 -4.89 -9.31 -4.70
CA LEU A 59 -4.44 -7.92 -4.70
C LEU A 59 -5.05 -7.09 -5.84
N GLY A 60 -5.56 -7.72 -6.89
CA GLY A 60 -6.08 -7.03 -8.07
C GLY A 60 -7.43 -6.35 -7.81
N LYS A 61 -7.89 -5.54 -8.76
CA LYS A 61 -9.12 -4.76 -8.63
C LYS A 61 -10.33 -5.58 -9.03
N TYR A 62 -11.27 -5.79 -8.12
CA TYR A 62 -12.41 -6.70 -8.32
C TYR A 62 -13.24 -6.40 -9.58
N ASP A 63 -13.50 -5.12 -9.85
CA ASP A 63 -14.32 -4.71 -11.00
C ASP A 63 -13.69 -5.05 -12.36
N THR A 64 -12.38 -5.31 -12.38
CA THR A 64 -11.65 -5.67 -13.61
C THR A 64 -11.65 -7.16 -13.90
N PHE A 65 -12.20 -7.97 -12.99
CA PHE A 65 -12.16 -9.42 -13.10
C PHE A 65 -13.30 -9.99 -13.94
N ASP A 66 -12.97 -11.02 -14.72
CA ASP A 66 -13.95 -11.87 -15.37
C ASP A 66 -14.69 -12.77 -14.35
N TRP A 67 -15.73 -13.46 -14.81
CA TRP A 67 -16.55 -14.31 -13.95
C TRP A 67 -15.75 -15.44 -13.28
N GLN A 68 -14.82 -16.08 -13.99
CA GLN A 68 -14.00 -17.18 -13.45
C GLN A 68 -13.02 -16.68 -12.39
N GLN A 69 -12.48 -15.48 -12.56
CA GLN A 69 -11.59 -14.83 -11.60
C GLN A 69 -12.35 -14.45 -10.32
N LYS A 70 -13.58 -13.95 -10.46
CA LYS A 70 -14.45 -13.65 -9.32
C LYS A 70 -14.83 -14.92 -8.57
N GLU A 71 -15.21 -15.99 -9.26
CA GLU A 71 -15.52 -17.29 -8.65
C GLU A 71 -14.32 -17.83 -7.83
N LYS A 72 -13.10 -17.79 -8.39
CA LYS A 72 -11.88 -18.18 -7.66
C LYS A 72 -11.66 -17.35 -6.40
N LEU A 73 -11.98 -16.05 -6.45
CA LEU A 73 -11.84 -15.16 -5.32
C LEU A 73 -12.88 -15.46 -4.22
N GLU A 74 -14.14 -15.70 -4.62
CA GLU A 74 -15.21 -16.10 -3.71
C GLU A 74 -14.91 -17.43 -3.00
N VAL A 75 -14.31 -18.40 -3.71
CA VAL A 75 -13.83 -19.64 -3.07
C VAL A 75 -12.84 -19.32 -1.96
N MET A 76 -11.88 -18.43 -2.19
CA MET A 76 -10.90 -18.04 -1.17
C MET A 76 -11.53 -17.27 0.00
N PHE A 77 -12.53 -16.44 -0.28
CA PHE A 77 -13.29 -15.70 0.73
C PHE A 77 -14.15 -16.61 1.60
N TRP A 78 -14.72 -17.66 1.02
CA TRP A 78 -15.48 -18.66 1.77
C TRP A 78 -14.62 -19.39 2.81
N TYR A 79 -13.32 -19.59 2.53
CA TYR A 79 -12.40 -20.21 3.49
C TYR A 79 -12.01 -19.32 4.66
N ASN A 80 -12.04 -17.99 4.50
CA ASN A 80 -11.58 -17.09 5.54
C ASN A 80 -12.18 -15.68 5.40
N GLU A 81 -12.97 -15.27 6.40
CA GLU A 81 -13.63 -13.97 6.43
C GLU A 81 -12.62 -12.82 6.58
N ASP A 82 -11.53 -12.98 7.33
CA ASP A 82 -10.50 -11.92 7.43
C ASP A 82 -9.90 -11.59 6.06
N LEU A 83 -9.66 -12.60 5.20
CA LEU A 83 -9.15 -12.38 3.84
C LEU A 83 -10.17 -11.61 2.98
N LYS A 84 -11.46 -11.94 3.11
CA LYS A 84 -12.55 -11.23 2.43
C LYS A 84 -12.63 -9.78 2.90
N MET A 85 -12.59 -9.56 4.20
CA MET A 85 -12.66 -8.24 4.80
C MET A 85 -11.42 -7.41 4.46
N ALA A 86 -10.21 -8.00 4.49
CA ALA A 86 -8.98 -7.36 4.05
C ALA A 86 -9.06 -6.92 2.58
N HIS A 87 -9.60 -7.77 1.71
CA HIS A 87 -9.83 -7.41 0.31
C HIS A 87 -10.81 -6.24 0.18
N ARG A 88 -11.93 -6.26 0.92
CA ARG A 88 -12.91 -5.16 0.96
C ARG A 88 -12.29 -3.86 1.45
N LEU A 89 -11.47 -3.87 2.50
CA LEU A 89 -10.76 -2.67 2.98
C LEU A 89 -9.85 -2.10 1.90
N LYS A 90 -9.12 -2.95 1.16
CA LYS A 90 -8.29 -2.52 0.03
C LYS A 90 -9.13 -1.91 -1.09
N GLU A 91 -10.26 -2.49 -1.45
CA GLU A 91 -11.17 -1.91 -2.47
C GLU A 91 -11.75 -0.57 -2.01
N ASN A 92 -12.21 -0.47 -0.76
CA ASN A 92 -12.72 0.78 -0.19
C ASN A 92 -11.65 1.87 -0.15
N PHE A 93 -10.36 1.52 0.01
CA PHE A 93 -9.27 2.48 -0.03
C PHE A 93 -9.17 3.21 -1.38
N ASN A 94 -9.69 2.62 -2.46
CA ASN A 94 -9.76 3.31 -3.76
C ASN A 94 -10.60 4.59 -3.71
N ASN A 95 -11.56 4.71 -2.78
CA ASN A 95 -12.33 5.95 -2.59
C ASN A 95 -11.42 7.09 -2.14
N VAL A 96 -10.50 6.82 -1.20
CA VAL A 96 -9.47 7.77 -0.76
C VAL A 96 -8.59 8.15 -1.95
N LEU A 97 -8.14 7.19 -2.76
CA LEU A 97 -7.23 7.44 -3.88
C LEU A 97 -7.86 8.27 -5.02
N LYS A 98 -9.18 8.22 -5.17
CA LYS A 98 -9.95 8.97 -6.18
C LYS A 98 -10.29 10.40 -5.76
N CYS A 99 -10.06 10.78 -4.51
CA CYS A 99 -10.29 12.15 -4.04
C CYS A 99 -9.49 13.16 -4.89
N LYS A 100 -10.09 14.33 -5.09
CA LYS A 100 -9.51 15.40 -5.92
C LYS A 100 -8.93 16.56 -5.12
N SER A 101 -9.16 16.57 -3.82
CA SER A 101 -8.67 17.59 -2.89
C SER A 101 -8.36 16.99 -1.52
N SER A 102 -7.56 17.69 -0.73
CA SER A 102 -7.29 17.32 0.65
C SER A 102 -8.55 17.33 1.52
N GLU A 103 -9.53 18.19 1.24
CA GLU A 103 -10.79 18.22 1.99
C GLU A 103 -11.61 16.93 1.79
N GLU A 104 -11.74 16.47 0.55
CA GLU A 104 -12.37 15.19 0.25
C GLU A 104 -11.59 14.03 0.89
N ALA A 105 -10.26 14.03 0.71
CA ALA A 105 -9.38 13.00 1.25
C ALA A 105 -9.45 12.92 2.77
N LYS A 106 -9.59 14.06 3.48
CA LYS A 106 -9.78 14.09 4.94
C LYS A 106 -11.02 13.30 5.38
N LYS A 107 -12.13 13.48 4.66
CA LYS A 107 -13.41 12.79 4.97
C LYS A 107 -13.27 11.29 4.68
N GLU A 108 -12.79 10.93 3.50
CA GLU A 108 -12.68 9.53 3.09
C GLU A 108 -11.61 8.76 3.86
N LEU A 109 -10.46 9.37 4.18
CA LEU A 109 -9.41 8.73 4.96
C LEU A 109 -9.86 8.46 6.40
N LYS A 110 -10.63 9.38 7.02
CA LYS A 110 -11.23 9.14 8.35
C LYS A 110 -12.19 7.96 8.33
N LYS A 111 -13.10 7.92 7.35
CA LYS A 111 -14.03 6.80 7.17
C LYS A 111 -13.27 5.48 7.01
N TRP A 112 -12.25 5.47 6.15
CA TRP A 112 -11.45 4.27 5.92
C TRP A 112 -10.70 3.80 7.18
N ILE A 113 -10.09 4.71 7.93
CA ILE A 113 -9.43 4.38 9.21
C ILE A 113 -10.44 3.77 10.18
N GLN A 114 -11.66 4.29 10.24
CA GLN A 114 -12.71 3.76 11.10
C GLN A 114 -13.11 2.34 10.68
N MET A 115 -13.39 2.11 9.39
CA MET A 115 -13.68 0.77 8.86
C MET A 115 -12.54 -0.22 9.15
N ALA A 116 -11.29 0.21 8.99
CA ALA A 116 -10.12 -0.62 9.27
C ALA A 116 -10.02 -0.98 10.77
N LYS A 117 -10.36 -0.07 11.68
CA LYS A 117 -10.42 -0.36 13.12
C LYS A 117 -11.51 -1.37 13.45
N GLU A 118 -12.71 -1.15 12.91
CA GLU A 118 -13.88 -2.01 13.12
C GLU A 118 -13.73 -3.41 12.53
N SER A 119 -12.83 -3.58 11.54
CA SER A 119 -12.54 -4.90 10.98
C SER A 119 -11.79 -5.83 11.95
N GLU A 120 -11.16 -5.28 12.99
CA GLU A 120 -10.35 -6.01 13.97
C GLU A 120 -9.20 -6.86 13.38
N ILE A 121 -8.83 -6.63 12.11
CA ILE A 121 -7.74 -7.36 11.45
C ILE A 121 -6.38 -6.84 11.93
N PRO A 122 -5.56 -7.66 12.63
CA PRO A 122 -4.31 -7.21 13.22
C PRO A 122 -3.32 -6.61 12.22
N GLU A 123 -3.29 -7.12 10.98
CA GLU A 123 -2.40 -6.65 9.92
C GLU A 123 -2.67 -5.20 9.49
N PHE A 124 -3.88 -4.68 9.73
CA PHE A 124 -4.25 -3.30 9.43
C PHE A 124 -3.86 -2.31 10.54
N MET A 125 -3.53 -2.78 11.75
CA MET A 125 -3.14 -1.91 12.87
C MET A 125 -1.94 -1.03 12.54
N ARG A 126 -0.98 -1.56 11.77
CA ARG A 126 0.16 -0.78 11.29
C ARG A 126 -0.26 0.32 10.33
N CYS A 127 -1.21 0.04 9.42
CA CYS A 127 -1.75 1.05 8.50
C CYS A 127 -2.45 2.16 9.28
N ILE A 128 -3.33 1.80 10.21
CA ILE A 128 -4.06 2.73 11.08
C ILE A 128 -3.07 3.64 11.81
N LYS A 129 -2.07 3.08 12.49
CA LYS A 129 -1.05 3.85 13.21
C LYS A 129 -0.30 4.83 12.31
N ILE A 130 0.10 4.40 11.12
CA ILE A 130 0.82 5.27 10.17
C ILE A 130 -0.11 6.37 9.67
N PHE A 131 -1.34 6.03 9.28
CA PHE A 131 -2.27 6.98 8.69
C PHE A 131 -2.75 8.02 9.71
N THR A 132 -2.90 7.63 10.98
CA THR A 132 -3.18 8.59 12.06
C THR A 132 -1.99 9.50 12.35
N ASN A 133 -0.77 8.96 12.40
CA ASN A 133 0.43 9.75 12.70
C ASN A 133 0.82 10.75 11.60
N TRP A 134 0.51 10.43 10.34
CA TRP A 134 0.87 11.23 9.18
C TRP A 134 -0.37 11.75 8.44
N PHE A 135 -1.46 11.94 9.18
CA PHE A 135 -2.77 12.21 8.59
C PHE A 135 -2.75 13.45 7.70
N GLU A 136 -2.22 14.57 8.20
CA GLU A 136 -2.14 15.82 7.45
C GLU A 136 -1.20 15.70 6.24
N GLU A 137 -0.05 15.04 6.38
CA GLU A 137 0.88 14.85 5.27
C GLU A 137 0.33 13.92 4.18
N ILE A 138 -0.51 12.94 4.52
CA ILE A 138 -1.19 12.07 3.55
C ILE A 138 -2.25 12.86 2.78
N VAL A 139 -3.09 13.64 3.46
CA VAL A 139 -4.16 14.38 2.78
C VAL A 139 -3.62 15.55 1.95
N ASN A 140 -2.50 16.16 2.35
CA ASN A 140 -1.78 17.15 1.54
C ASN A 140 -1.36 16.60 0.16
N ALA A 141 -1.16 15.29 0.02
CA ALA A 141 -0.80 14.65 -1.24
C ALA A 141 -1.87 14.76 -2.33
N PHE A 142 -3.09 15.20 -1.97
CA PHE A 142 -4.20 15.39 -2.88
C PHE A 142 -4.30 16.81 -3.46
N ASP A 143 -3.60 17.77 -2.87
CA ASP A 143 -3.53 19.15 -3.37
C ASP A 143 -2.28 19.41 -4.22
N VAL A 144 -1.33 18.47 -4.22
CA VAL A 144 -0.07 18.61 -4.97
C VAL A 144 -0.13 17.82 -6.28
N PRO A 145 0.35 18.38 -7.40
CA PRO A 145 0.36 17.69 -8.69
C PRO A 145 1.50 16.67 -8.82
N TYR A 146 2.43 16.65 -7.87
CA TYR A 146 3.67 15.88 -7.96
C TYR A 146 3.45 14.41 -7.58
N THR A 147 4.03 13.52 -8.38
CA THR A 147 4.14 12.09 -8.06
C THR A 147 5.61 11.69 -8.09
N ASN A 148 6.01 10.77 -7.23
CA ASN A 148 7.37 10.24 -7.22
C ASN A 148 7.67 9.28 -8.39
N ALA A 149 6.76 9.12 -9.36
CA ALA A 149 6.91 8.18 -10.47
C ALA A 149 8.20 8.40 -11.28
N LEU A 150 8.58 9.66 -11.53
CA LEU A 150 9.85 10.00 -12.20
C LEU A 150 11.06 9.60 -11.34
N THR A 151 11.03 9.94 -10.05
CA THR A 151 12.10 9.64 -9.10
C THR A 151 12.27 8.12 -8.91
N GLU A 152 11.18 7.36 -8.88
CA GLU A 152 11.18 5.90 -8.85
C GLU A 152 11.72 5.29 -10.15
N GLY A 153 11.39 5.86 -11.31
CA GLY A 153 11.95 5.47 -12.60
C GLY A 153 13.47 5.60 -12.63
N CYS A 154 14.01 6.73 -12.16
CA CYS A 154 15.45 6.95 -12.02
C CYS A 154 16.07 5.95 -11.03
N ASN A 155 15.46 5.76 -9.85
CA ASN A 155 15.95 4.82 -8.85
C ASN A 155 16.00 3.38 -9.37
N ASN A 156 15.00 2.95 -10.17
CA ASN A 156 15.00 1.63 -10.79
C ASN A 156 16.10 1.50 -11.84
N LYS A 157 16.31 2.50 -12.70
CA LYS A 157 17.44 2.50 -13.66
C LYS A 157 18.77 2.37 -12.95
N ILE A 158 18.99 3.14 -11.87
CA ILE A 158 20.21 3.05 -11.05
C ILE A 158 20.38 1.64 -10.45
N LYS A 159 19.30 1.04 -9.92
CA LYS A 159 19.35 -0.33 -9.38
C LYS A 159 19.67 -1.37 -10.46
N VAL A 160 19.10 -1.23 -11.66
CA VAL A 160 19.40 -2.10 -12.81
C VAL A 160 20.87 -1.98 -13.21
N LEU A 161 21.38 -0.75 -13.32
CA LEU A 161 22.80 -0.49 -13.60
C LEU A 161 23.71 -1.13 -12.54
N LYS A 162 23.41 -0.93 -11.24
CA LYS A 162 24.17 -1.56 -10.14
C LYS A 162 24.16 -3.09 -10.21
N ARG A 163 23.03 -3.71 -10.54
CA ARG A 163 22.91 -5.17 -10.70
C ARG A 163 23.70 -5.69 -11.89
N ASN A 164 23.65 -4.98 -13.03
CA ASN A 164 24.39 -5.36 -14.24
C ASN A 164 25.91 -5.17 -14.06
N ALA A 165 26.33 -4.23 -13.21
CA ALA A 165 27.73 -3.99 -12.91
C ALA A 165 28.33 -4.96 -11.88
N TYR A 166 27.60 -5.98 -11.40
CA TYR A 166 28.02 -6.96 -10.39
C TYR A 166 28.61 -6.37 -9.09
N GLY A 167 28.26 -5.11 -8.79
CA GLY A 167 28.80 -4.37 -7.66
C GLY A 167 30.04 -3.56 -8.04
N TYR A 168 29.94 -2.24 -7.93
CA TYR A 168 31.12 -1.37 -7.97
C TYR A 168 31.88 -1.53 -6.65
N GLN A 169 33.04 -2.19 -6.68
CA GLN A 169 33.87 -2.42 -5.50
C GLN A 169 34.56 -1.15 -4.98
N ASN A 170 34.54 -0.05 -5.74
CA ASN A 170 35.30 1.15 -5.42
C ASN A 170 34.39 2.39 -5.46
N PHE A 171 34.09 2.93 -4.27
CA PHE A 171 33.19 4.08 -4.10
C PHE A 171 33.69 5.32 -4.84
N TYR A 172 35.01 5.50 -4.98
CA TYR A 172 35.62 6.62 -5.69
C TYR A 172 35.39 6.62 -7.20
N ARG A 173 35.04 5.46 -7.79
CA ARG A 173 34.71 5.33 -9.23
C ARG A 173 33.22 5.56 -9.52
N PHE A 174 32.43 5.88 -8.50
CA PHE A 174 31.01 6.18 -8.59
C PHE A 174 30.83 7.70 -8.61
N ARG A 175 31.16 8.34 -9.74
CA ARG A 175 30.93 9.78 -9.96
C ARG A 175 30.21 10.00 -11.28
#